data_AF-A0A0S8CIQ8-F1
#
_entry.id   AF-A0A0S8CIQ8-F1
#
_cell.length_a   1.000
_cell.length_b   1.000
_cell.length_c   1.000
_cell.angle_alpha   90.00
_cell.angle_beta   90.00
_cell.angle_gamma   90.00
#
_symmetry.space_group_name_H-M   'P 1'
#
loop_
_entity.id
_entity.type
_entity.pdbx_description
1 polymer ?
#
loop_
_entity_poly.entity_id
_entity_poly.type
_entity_poly.pdbx_seq_one_letter_code
_entity_poly.pdbx_strand_id
1 'polypeptide(L)'
;MKYFDVFNGDADGLCALHQFRLAEPRPQARLITGVKRDIRLLQQISGTHDAHITVLDISLDSNRDALELLLESGCDILYVDHHYAGEIPLSDKLTVHIDPSPDTCTSLITDRLLGGEYRSWAVVGAFGDNLHTSARQAAASLSLADPAVAKLQELGELLNYNGYGLSITDLFFAPGDLYKSLMPYTDPLEYWEHSDVLSRLREGYRHDMDSALQYKPIRITQAGRIYELPPEPWARRVSGVFSNLKAQEEPSLAHGLLIRNPDDSYRVNIRAPLHNKHGADTICRGFATGGGREAAAGINSLPQDQMALFFRKFEEIFNPGK
;
A
#
# COMPACT_ATOMS: atom_id res chain seq x y z
N MET A 1 -21.58 -22.46 5.64
CA MET A 1 -20.23 -22.00 6.04
C MET A 1 -20.04 -20.59 5.53
N LYS A 2 -19.66 -19.64 6.38
CA LYS A 2 -19.46 -18.22 6.01
C LYS A 2 -17.99 -17.98 5.66
N TYR A 3 -17.73 -17.24 4.60
CA TYR A 3 -16.37 -16.90 4.15
C TYR A 3 -16.22 -15.38 4.08
N PHE A 4 -15.12 -14.87 4.60
CA PHE A 4 -14.75 -13.46 4.52
C PHE A 4 -13.34 -13.36 3.95
N ASP A 5 -13.18 -12.45 2.99
CA ASP A 5 -11.87 -12.06 2.49
C ASP A 5 -11.63 -10.61 2.93
N VAL A 6 -10.69 -10.44 3.85
CA VAL A 6 -10.34 -9.17 4.49
C VAL A 6 -8.97 -8.75 3.98
N PHE A 7 -8.90 -7.67 3.20
CA PHE A 7 -7.67 -7.33 2.48
C PHE A 7 -7.54 -5.83 2.24
N ASN A 8 -6.30 -5.36 2.22
CA ASN A 8 -5.99 -3.98 1.83
C ASN A 8 -6.43 -3.70 0.40
N GLY A 9 -6.96 -2.51 0.13
CA GLY A 9 -7.48 -2.13 -1.20
C GLY A 9 -6.43 -1.59 -2.16
N ASP A 10 -5.15 -1.81 -1.89
CA ASP A 10 -4.05 -1.48 -2.78
C ASP A 10 -3.64 -2.68 -3.66
N ALA A 11 -2.57 -2.51 -4.44
CA ALA A 11 -2.09 -3.56 -5.33
C ALA A 11 -1.71 -4.85 -4.60
N ASP A 12 -1.11 -4.76 -3.40
CA ASP A 12 -0.57 -5.94 -2.73
C ASP A 12 -1.69 -6.80 -2.14
N GLY A 13 -2.64 -6.18 -1.43
CA GLY A 13 -3.83 -6.88 -0.94
C GLY A 13 -4.70 -7.47 -2.07
N LEU A 14 -4.91 -6.71 -3.16
CA LEU A 14 -5.68 -7.18 -4.33
C LEU A 14 -5.03 -8.39 -5.00
N CYS A 15 -3.72 -8.31 -5.29
CA CYS A 15 -3.00 -9.38 -5.98
C CYS A 15 -2.81 -10.62 -5.10
N ALA A 16 -2.58 -10.46 -3.80
CA ALA A 16 -2.51 -11.58 -2.86
C ALA A 16 -3.85 -12.34 -2.82
N LEU A 17 -4.98 -11.62 -2.71
CA LEU A 17 -6.29 -12.27 -2.68
C LEU A 17 -6.58 -13.01 -3.98
N HIS A 18 -6.28 -12.37 -5.11
CA HIS A 18 -6.56 -12.93 -6.42
C HIS A 18 -5.81 -14.25 -6.64
N GLN A 19 -4.53 -14.31 -6.27
CA GLN A 19 -3.74 -15.55 -6.29
C GLN A 19 -4.42 -16.68 -5.50
N PHE A 20 -4.84 -16.41 -4.26
CA PHE A 20 -5.56 -17.41 -3.45
C PHE A 20 -6.89 -17.83 -4.07
N ARG A 21 -7.62 -16.92 -4.73
CA ARG A 21 -8.94 -17.23 -5.28
C ARG A 21 -8.87 -17.91 -6.65
N LEU A 22 -7.75 -17.79 -7.37
CA LEU A 22 -7.46 -18.64 -8.51
C LEU A 22 -7.17 -20.08 -8.07
N ALA A 23 -6.32 -20.26 -7.05
CA ALA A 23 -5.99 -21.58 -6.49
C ALA A 23 -7.18 -22.25 -5.78
N GLU A 24 -7.93 -21.47 -5.01
CA GLU A 24 -9.07 -21.91 -4.21
C GLU A 24 -10.27 -20.97 -4.41
N PRO A 25 -11.11 -21.22 -5.44
CA PRO A 25 -12.27 -20.38 -5.72
C PRO A 25 -13.28 -20.32 -4.56
N ARG A 26 -13.67 -19.09 -4.17
CA ARG A 26 -14.69 -18.84 -3.15
C ARG A 26 -15.62 -17.68 -3.58
N PRO A 27 -16.45 -17.86 -4.63
CA PRO A 27 -17.27 -16.79 -5.20
C PRO A 27 -18.29 -16.17 -4.21
N GLN A 28 -18.63 -16.91 -3.15
CA GLN A 28 -19.54 -16.47 -2.08
C GLN A 28 -18.85 -15.72 -0.94
N ALA A 29 -17.52 -15.55 -0.96
CA ALA A 29 -16.80 -14.85 0.08
C ALA A 29 -17.19 -13.37 0.10
N ARG A 30 -17.49 -12.84 1.29
CA ARG A 30 -17.77 -11.42 1.46
C ARG A 30 -16.45 -10.66 1.51
N LEU A 31 -16.29 -9.71 0.59
CA LEU A 31 -15.13 -8.82 0.53
C LEU A 31 -15.23 -7.74 1.61
N ILE A 32 -14.19 -7.59 2.42
CA ILE A 32 -14.00 -6.54 3.41
C ILE A 32 -12.70 -5.83 3.07
N THR A 33 -12.80 -4.61 2.55
CA THR A 33 -11.65 -3.85 2.04
C THR A 33 -11.96 -2.35 2.09
N GLY A 34 -10.92 -1.53 2.03
CA GLY A 34 -10.97 -0.09 2.14
C GLY A 34 -9.81 0.59 1.42
N VAL A 35 -9.68 1.91 1.56
CA VAL A 35 -8.53 2.64 1.02
C VAL A 35 -7.21 2.12 1.62
N LYS A 36 -6.06 2.41 1.01
CA LYS A 36 -4.73 1.91 1.44
C LYS A 36 -4.40 2.15 2.93
N ARG A 37 -4.96 3.20 3.53
CA ARG A 37 -4.75 3.55 4.95
C ARG A 37 -5.83 3.06 5.89
N ASP A 38 -6.88 2.42 5.38
CA ASP A 38 -7.89 1.74 6.20
C ASP A 38 -7.35 0.36 6.60
N ILE A 39 -6.54 0.35 7.66
CA ILE A 39 -5.77 -0.82 8.09
C ILE A 39 -6.45 -1.62 9.21
N ARG A 40 -7.64 -1.21 9.69
CA ARG A 40 -8.35 -1.84 10.83
C ARG A 40 -9.59 -2.62 10.38
N LEU A 41 -9.47 -3.34 9.27
CA LEU A 41 -10.61 -3.94 8.57
C LEU A 41 -11.29 -5.07 9.34
N LEU A 42 -10.59 -5.79 10.22
CA LEU A 42 -11.20 -6.88 11.00
C LEU A 42 -12.28 -6.39 11.96
N GLN A 43 -12.23 -5.13 12.39
CA GLN A 43 -13.26 -4.53 13.25
C GLN A 43 -14.65 -4.58 12.60
N GLN A 44 -14.73 -4.50 11.28
CA GLN A 44 -15.98 -4.51 10.52
C GLN A 44 -16.74 -5.83 10.60
N ILE A 45 -16.07 -6.91 11.03
CA ILE A 45 -16.65 -8.26 11.11
C ILE A 45 -16.54 -8.89 12.50
N SER A 46 -16.18 -8.13 13.53
CA SER A 46 -15.96 -8.59 14.91
C SER A 46 -17.12 -9.41 15.52
N GLY A 47 -18.36 -9.21 15.06
CA GLY A 47 -19.53 -9.99 15.49
C GLY A 47 -19.77 -11.30 14.70
N THR A 48 -18.75 -11.82 14.01
CA THR A 48 -18.87 -13.04 13.21
C THR A 48 -18.54 -14.28 14.05
N HIS A 49 -19.31 -15.35 13.85
CA HIS A 49 -19.12 -16.65 14.50
C HIS A 49 -18.96 -17.77 13.46
N ASP A 50 -18.15 -18.78 13.79
CA ASP A 50 -17.98 -20.03 13.03
C ASP A 50 -17.77 -19.81 11.51
N ALA A 51 -16.86 -18.89 11.17
CA ALA A 51 -16.55 -18.50 9.79
C ALA A 51 -15.10 -18.80 9.42
N HIS A 52 -14.84 -18.89 8.11
CA HIS A 52 -13.48 -18.91 7.58
C HIS A 52 -13.11 -17.52 7.09
N ILE A 53 -11.99 -17.00 7.59
CA ILE A 53 -11.55 -15.64 7.31
C ILE A 53 -10.14 -15.69 6.71
N THR A 54 -10.00 -15.14 5.51
CA THR A 54 -8.70 -14.88 4.90
C THR A 54 -8.34 -13.42 5.17
N VAL A 55 -7.20 -13.16 5.79
CA VAL A 55 -6.73 -11.82 6.11
C VAL A 55 -5.41 -11.57 5.39
N LEU A 56 -5.37 -10.50 4.59
CA LEU A 56 -4.27 -10.20 3.68
C LEU A 56 -3.85 -8.73 3.80
N ASP A 57 -2.55 -8.51 3.92
CA ASP A 57 -1.92 -7.19 3.76
C ASP A 57 -2.42 -6.08 4.71
N ILE A 58 -2.81 -6.48 5.92
CA ILE A 58 -3.09 -5.56 7.02
C ILE A 58 -2.39 -6.06 8.27
N SER A 59 -1.79 -5.14 9.03
CA SER A 59 -1.03 -5.49 10.23
C SER A 59 -1.88 -6.22 11.26
N LEU A 60 -1.39 -7.39 11.71
CA LEU A 60 -1.97 -8.13 12.84
C LEU A 60 -2.00 -7.26 14.09
N ASP A 61 -0.93 -6.51 14.36
CA ASP A 61 -0.84 -5.65 15.55
C ASP A 61 -1.94 -4.58 15.57
N SER A 62 -2.22 -3.99 14.41
CA SER A 62 -3.30 -2.99 14.27
C SER A 62 -4.71 -3.58 14.37
N ASN A 63 -4.85 -4.91 14.25
CA ASN A 63 -6.13 -5.62 14.26
C ASN A 63 -6.27 -6.62 15.43
N ARG A 64 -5.34 -6.62 16.39
CA ARG A 64 -5.23 -7.61 17.47
C ARG A 64 -6.54 -7.85 18.20
N ASP A 65 -7.14 -6.78 18.73
CA ASP A 65 -8.37 -6.90 19.53
C ASP A 65 -9.51 -7.54 18.73
N ALA A 66 -9.64 -7.20 17.44
CA ALA A 66 -10.66 -7.79 16.58
C ALA A 66 -10.34 -9.24 16.21
N LEU A 67 -9.06 -9.57 16.02
CA LEU A 67 -8.59 -10.93 15.76
C LEU A 67 -8.92 -11.86 16.95
N GLU A 68 -8.62 -11.44 18.17
CA GLU A 68 -8.88 -12.23 19.38
C GLU A 68 -10.37 -12.54 19.55
N LEU A 69 -11.25 -11.53 19.38
CA LEU A 69 -12.71 -11.73 19.43
C LEU A 69 -13.23 -12.73 18.38
N LEU A 70 -12.65 -12.72 17.18
CA LEU A 70 -13.03 -13.64 16.11
C LEU A 70 -12.58 -15.08 16.41
N LEU A 71 -11.37 -15.25 16.98
CA LEU A 71 -10.85 -16.55 17.40
C LEU A 71 -11.68 -17.14 18.55
N GLU A 72 -12.04 -16.33 19.55
CA GLU A 72 -12.94 -16.74 20.64
C GLU A 72 -14.33 -17.12 20.12
N SER A 73 -14.76 -16.52 19.01
CA SER A 73 -16.03 -16.80 18.34
C SER A 73 -15.99 -18.03 17.41
N GLY A 74 -14.91 -18.82 17.46
CA GLY A 74 -14.78 -20.08 16.71
C GLY A 74 -14.40 -19.90 15.24
N CYS A 75 -13.98 -18.71 14.80
CA CYS A 75 -13.57 -18.49 13.42
C CYS A 75 -12.22 -19.14 13.12
N ASP A 76 -12.11 -19.79 11.97
CA ASP A 76 -10.87 -20.32 11.40
C ASP A 76 -10.21 -19.23 10.52
N ILE A 77 -9.02 -18.78 10.88
CA ILE A 77 -8.39 -17.58 10.29
C ILE A 77 -7.05 -17.92 9.66
N LEU A 78 -6.92 -17.61 8.37
CA LEU A 78 -5.64 -17.56 7.65
C LEU A 78 -5.18 -16.11 7.60
N TYR A 79 -3.98 -15.83 8.08
CA TYR A 79 -3.40 -14.49 8.14
C TYR A 79 -2.08 -14.44 7.37
N VAL A 80 -2.02 -13.68 6.28
CA VAL A 80 -0.80 -13.51 5.46
C VAL A 80 -0.50 -12.02 5.35
N ASP A 81 0.68 -11.60 5.80
CA ASP A 81 1.02 -10.19 5.87
C ASP A 81 2.54 -9.97 5.96
N HIS A 82 3.00 -8.78 5.59
CA HIS A 82 4.40 -8.38 5.68
C HIS A 82 4.64 -7.21 6.65
N HIS A 83 3.62 -6.74 7.35
CA HIS A 83 3.78 -5.68 8.34
C HIS A 83 4.25 -6.24 9.68
N TYR A 84 4.64 -5.33 10.58
CA TYR A 84 4.87 -5.68 11.97
C TYR A 84 3.60 -6.26 12.60
N ALA A 85 3.74 -7.39 13.29
CA ALA A 85 2.64 -8.14 13.88
C ALA A 85 2.59 -8.12 15.41
N GLY A 86 3.63 -7.60 16.07
CA GLY A 86 3.78 -7.75 17.51
C GLY A 86 3.83 -9.22 17.93
N GLU A 87 3.30 -9.52 19.12
CA GLU A 87 3.11 -10.91 19.57
C GLU A 87 1.98 -11.56 18.77
N ILE A 88 2.12 -12.84 18.40
CA ILE A 88 1.09 -13.56 17.65
C ILE A 88 0.27 -14.40 18.66
N PRO A 89 -1.07 -14.26 18.70
CA PRO A 89 -1.90 -15.08 19.58
C PRO A 89 -1.73 -16.59 19.33
N LEU A 90 -1.72 -17.38 20.41
CA LEU A 90 -1.68 -18.84 20.31
C LEU A 90 -3.11 -19.38 20.16
N SER A 91 -3.42 -19.98 19.02
CA SER A 91 -4.72 -20.61 18.76
C SER A 91 -4.60 -21.66 17.65
N ASP A 92 -5.23 -22.82 17.84
CA ASP A 92 -5.34 -23.85 16.80
C ASP A 92 -6.23 -23.42 15.62
N LYS A 93 -6.95 -22.29 15.77
CA LYS A 93 -7.81 -21.66 14.77
C LYS A 93 -7.11 -20.57 13.98
N LEU A 94 -5.83 -20.32 14.23
CA LEU A 94 -5.06 -19.27 13.59
C LEU A 94 -3.86 -19.84 12.83
N THR A 95 -3.87 -19.72 11.51
CA THR A 95 -2.73 -20.01 10.64
C THR A 95 -2.09 -18.70 10.20
N VAL A 96 -0.80 -18.51 10.46
CA VAL A 96 -0.11 -17.24 10.23
C VAL A 96 1.11 -17.42 9.34
N HIS A 97 1.23 -16.56 8.33
CA HIS A 97 2.37 -16.42 7.46
C HIS A 97 2.78 -14.95 7.40
N ILE A 98 3.62 -14.55 8.36
CA ILE A 98 4.08 -13.16 8.48
C ILE A 98 5.58 -13.07 8.27
N ASP A 99 5.99 -12.19 7.37
CA ASP A 99 7.40 -11.94 7.04
C ASP A 99 7.64 -10.41 6.95
N PRO A 100 8.16 -9.78 8.02
CA PRO A 100 8.36 -8.33 8.08
C PRO A 100 9.60 -7.85 7.32
N SER A 101 10.25 -8.72 6.54
CA SER A 101 11.46 -8.37 5.81
C SER A 101 11.19 -7.25 4.80
N PRO A 102 12.12 -6.27 4.65
CA PRO A 102 11.89 -5.10 3.82
C PRO A 102 11.75 -5.42 2.32
N ASP A 103 12.23 -6.58 1.88
CA ASP A 103 12.31 -7.00 0.48
C ASP A 103 11.15 -7.91 0.04
N THR A 104 10.11 -8.09 0.87
CA THR A 104 8.92 -8.88 0.54
C THR A 104 7.62 -8.07 0.74
N CYS A 105 6.57 -8.55 0.08
CA CYS A 105 5.19 -8.09 0.25
C CYS A 105 4.25 -9.29 0.38
N THR A 106 2.99 -9.06 0.75
CA THR A 106 1.96 -10.08 0.95
C THR A 106 1.74 -10.93 -0.31
N SER A 107 1.80 -10.32 -1.50
CA SER A 107 1.69 -11.02 -2.78
C SER A 107 2.84 -11.99 -3.02
N LEU A 108 4.07 -11.65 -2.62
CA LEU A 108 5.22 -12.55 -2.71
C LEU A 108 5.21 -13.65 -1.64
N ILE A 109 4.67 -13.36 -0.45
CA ILE A 109 4.44 -14.42 0.56
C ILE A 109 3.43 -15.42 0.01
N THR A 110 2.33 -14.93 -0.58
CA THR A 110 1.28 -15.74 -1.21
C THR A 110 1.84 -16.59 -2.36
N ASP A 111 2.69 -16.01 -3.22
CA ASP A 111 3.39 -16.75 -4.30
C ASP A 111 4.10 -18.00 -3.77
N ARG A 112 4.86 -17.84 -2.67
CA ARG A 112 5.62 -18.92 -2.07
C ARG A 112 4.70 -20.02 -1.52
N LEU A 113 3.59 -19.64 -0.88
CA LEU A 113 2.61 -20.58 -0.33
C LEU A 113 1.93 -21.40 -1.43
N LEU A 114 1.70 -20.80 -2.60
CA LEU A 114 1.08 -21.44 -3.76
C LEU A 114 2.10 -22.06 -4.73
N GLY A 115 3.37 -22.15 -4.35
CA GLY A 115 4.41 -22.77 -5.17
C GLY A 115 4.70 -22.05 -6.49
N GLY A 116 4.31 -20.79 -6.63
CA GLY A 116 4.53 -19.99 -7.84
C GLY A 116 3.53 -20.15 -8.97
N GLU A 117 2.42 -20.85 -8.75
CA GLU A 117 1.41 -21.13 -9.80
C GLU A 117 0.87 -19.86 -10.47
N TYR A 118 0.67 -18.79 -9.70
CA TYR A 118 0.11 -17.51 -10.15
C TYR A 118 1.10 -16.35 -10.04
N ARG A 119 2.40 -16.64 -10.17
CA ARG A 119 3.50 -15.70 -9.90
C ARG A 119 3.44 -14.39 -10.67
N SER A 120 2.84 -14.35 -11.85
CA SER A 120 2.65 -13.10 -12.60
C SER A 120 1.84 -12.08 -11.80
N TRP A 121 0.83 -12.48 -11.03
CA TRP A 121 0.11 -11.60 -10.11
C TRP A 121 0.96 -11.19 -8.90
N ALA A 122 1.84 -12.07 -8.42
CA ALA A 122 2.77 -11.72 -7.36
C ALA A 122 3.75 -10.61 -7.78
N VAL A 123 4.22 -10.67 -9.02
CA VAL A 123 5.06 -9.63 -9.64
C VAL A 123 4.32 -8.29 -9.71
N VAL A 124 3.05 -8.30 -10.11
CA VAL A 124 2.19 -7.09 -10.14
C VAL A 124 2.07 -6.48 -8.75
N GLY A 125 1.73 -7.27 -7.73
CA GLY A 125 1.64 -6.79 -6.35
C GLY A 125 2.96 -6.19 -5.85
N ALA A 126 4.09 -6.86 -6.09
CA ALA A 126 5.41 -6.38 -5.70
C ALA A 126 5.81 -5.06 -6.39
N PHE A 127 5.47 -4.88 -7.67
CA PHE A 127 5.67 -3.58 -8.32
C PHE A 127 4.77 -2.49 -7.74
N GLY A 128 3.50 -2.81 -7.46
CA GLY A 128 2.57 -1.89 -6.82
C GLY A 128 3.08 -1.43 -5.45
N ASP A 129 3.72 -2.31 -4.70
CA ASP A 129 4.33 -2.02 -3.41
C ASP A 129 5.72 -1.37 -3.50
N ASN A 130 6.12 -0.95 -4.71
CA ASN A 130 7.37 -0.27 -5.02
C ASN A 130 8.63 -1.12 -4.70
N LEU A 131 8.49 -2.45 -4.69
CA LEU A 131 9.59 -3.42 -4.53
C LEU A 131 10.14 -3.86 -5.89
N HIS A 132 10.57 -2.91 -6.72
CA HIS A 132 10.99 -3.16 -8.10
C HIS A 132 12.08 -4.25 -8.24
N THR A 133 13.03 -4.31 -7.31
CA THR A 133 14.08 -5.34 -7.33
C THR A 133 13.49 -6.73 -7.11
N SER A 134 12.68 -6.90 -6.05
CA SER A 134 12.04 -8.17 -5.74
C SER A 134 11.06 -8.60 -6.84
N ALA A 135 10.31 -7.65 -7.41
CA ALA A 135 9.41 -7.90 -8.53
C ALA A 135 10.16 -8.43 -9.76
N ARG A 136 11.30 -7.82 -10.13
CA ARG A 136 12.14 -8.28 -11.25
C ARG A 136 12.76 -9.65 -10.99
N GLN A 137 13.18 -9.93 -9.75
CA GLN A 137 13.70 -11.24 -9.37
C GLN A 137 12.62 -12.33 -9.50
N ALA A 138 11.40 -12.06 -9.02
CA ALA A 138 10.28 -12.98 -9.19
C ALA A 138 9.94 -13.19 -10.69
N ALA A 139 9.90 -12.10 -11.47
CA ALA A 139 9.60 -12.13 -12.90
C ALA A 139 10.62 -12.93 -13.73
N ALA A 140 11.88 -13.02 -13.29
CA ALA A 140 12.93 -13.77 -13.98
C ALA A 140 12.56 -15.26 -14.20
N SER A 141 11.77 -15.84 -13.28
CA SER A 141 11.30 -17.24 -13.41
C SER A 141 10.18 -17.44 -14.43
N LEU A 142 9.55 -16.37 -14.92
CA LEU A 142 8.43 -16.41 -15.87
C LEU A 142 8.89 -16.39 -17.33
N SER A 143 10.19 -16.19 -17.59
CA SER A 143 10.75 -16.08 -18.95
C SER A 143 10.04 -15.04 -19.83
N LEU A 144 9.51 -13.97 -19.21
CA LEU A 144 8.85 -12.87 -19.91
C LEU A 144 9.88 -11.92 -20.52
N ALA A 145 9.59 -11.38 -21.70
CA ALA A 145 10.38 -10.30 -22.29
C ALA A 145 10.16 -8.98 -21.53
N ASP A 146 11.14 -8.08 -21.57
CA ASP A 146 11.09 -6.78 -20.88
C ASP A 146 9.80 -5.97 -21.13
N PRO A 147 9.23 -5.92 -22.36
CA PRO A 147 7.96 -5.22 -22.58
C PRO A 147 6.80 -5.80 -21.77
N ALA A 148 6.75 -7.12 -21.56
CA ALA A 148 5.71 -7.76 -20.74
C ALA A 148 5.92 -7.45 -19.26
N VAL A 149 7.17 -7.47 -18.76
CA VAL A 149 7.47 -7.07 -17.38
C VAL A 149 7.09 -5.61 -17.12
N ALA A 150 7.31 -4.72 -18.10
CA ALA A 150 6.90 -3.32 -18.01
C ALA A 150 5.37 -3.17 -17.92
N LYS A 151 4.59 -4.00 -18.63
CA LYS A 151 3.12 -4.03 -18.49
C LYS A 151 2.68 -4.45 -17.07
N LEU A 152 3.34 -5.45 -16.49
CA LEU A 152 3.07 -5.88 -15.10
C LEU A 152 3.40 -4.78 -14.09
N GLN A 153 4.50 -4.05 -14.33
CA GLN A 153 4.88 -2.90 -13.51
C GLN A 153 3.82 -1.80 -13.58
N GLU A 154 3.41 -1.39 -14.79
CA GLU A 154 2.36 -0.37 -14.95
C GLU A 154 1.05 -0.79 -14.27
N LEU A 155 0.65 -2.06 -14.42
CA LEU A 155 -0.54 -2.58 -13.77
C LEU A 155 -0.45 -2.44 -12.24
N GLY A 156 0.66 -2.88 -11.63
CA GLY A 156 0.86 -2.79 -10.19
C GLY A 156 0.82 -1.36 -9.69
N GLU A 157 1.50 -0.44 -10.37
CA GLU A 157 1.53 0.97 -10.03
C GLU A 157 0.13 1.62 -10.13
N LEU A 158 -0.66 1.30 -11.15
CA LEU A 158 -2.01 1.81 -11.33
C LEU A 158 -3.01 1.25 -10.30
N LEU A 159 -2.90 -0.03 -9.93
CA LEU A 159 -3.70 -0.62 -8.86
C LEU A 159 -3.38 0.04 -7.51
N ASN A 160 -2.09 0.24 -7.20
CA ASN A 160 -1.68 0.90 -5.96
C ASN A 160 -2.13 2.37 -5.94
N TYR A 161 -2.02 3.08 -7.07
CA TYR A 161 -2.51 4.44 -7.24
C TYR A 161 -4.00 4.58 -6.91
N ASN A 162 -4.85 3.63 -7.34
CA ASN A 162 -6.27 3.63 -6.96
C ASN A 162 -6.47 3.45 -5.45
N GLY A 163 -5.54 2.83 -4.72
CA GLY A 163 -5.64 2.65 -3.26
C GLY A 163 -5.49 3.94 -2.46
N TYR A 164 -4.90 5.00 -3.01
CA TYR A 164 -4.61 6.23 -2.26
C TYR A 164 -5.82 7.17 -2.15
N GLY A 165 -6.36 7.34 -0.93
CA GLY A 165 -7.43 8.30 -0.63
C GLY A 165 -7.56 8.58 0.87
N LEU A 166 -8.39 9.55 1.23
CA LEU A 166 -8.95 9.67 2.59
C LEU A 166 -10.16 8.75 2.77
N SER A 167 -10.95 8.59 1.72
CA SER A 167 -12.17 7.77 1.69
C SER A 167 -12.34 7.12 0.33
N ILE A 168 -13.27 6.16 0.24
CA ILE A 168 -13.61 5.49 -1.03
C ILE A 168 -14.03 6.49 -2.12
N THR A 169 -14.65 7.61 -1.74
CA THR A 169 -15.07 8.66 -2.69
C THR A 169 -13.92 9.41 -3.34
N ASP A 170 -12.70 9.31 -2.80
CA ASP A 170 -11.52 9.86 -3.46
C ASP A 170 -11.01 8.96 -4.59
N LEU A 171 -11.40 7.68 -4.61
CA LEU A 171 -10.87 6.69 -5.55
C LEU A 171 -11.64 6.69 -6.87
N PHE A 172 -11.03 6.18 -7.94
CA PHE A 172 -11.75 5.95 -9.20
C PHE A 172 -12.71 4.77 -9.10
N PHE A 173 -12.29 3.75 -8.36
CA PHE A 173 -13.04 2.53 -8.11
C PHE A 173 -12.97 2.18 -6.63
N ALA A 174 -14.11 1.78 -6.07
CA ALA A 174 -14.11 1.14 -4.76
C ALA A 174 -13.26 -0.15 -4.84
N PRO A 175 -12.39 -0.45 -3.86
CA PRO A 175 -11.44 -1.55 -3.99
C PRO A 175 -12.10 -2.92 -4.19
N GLY A 176 -13.27 -3.14 -3.57
CA GLY A 176 -14.04 -4.37 -3.79
C GLY A 176 -14.57 -4.51 -5.22
N ASP A 177 -14.90 -3.41 -5.91
CA ASP A 177 -15.33 -3.45 -7.31
C ASP A 177 -14.14 -3.53 -8.27
N LEU A 178 -13.02 -2.90 -7.92
CA LEU A 178 -11.74 -3.09 -8.62
C LEU A 178 -11.33 -4.56 -8.57
N TYR A 179 -11.37 -5.20 -7.39
CA TYR A 179 -11.07 -6.63 -7.24
C TYR A 179 -11.97 -7.51 -8.12
N LYS A 180 -13.30 -7.26 -8.13
CA LYS A 180 -14.23 -8.02 -8.97
C LYS A 180 -13.89 -7.91 -10.46
N SER A 181 -13.28 -6.81 -10.91
CA SER A 181 -12.81 -6.67 -12.29
C SER A 181 -11.61 -7.56 -12.61
N LEU A 182 -10.79 -7.94 -11.61
CA LEU A 182 -9.66 -8.86 -11.76
C LEU A 182 -10.10 -10.31 -11.84
N MET A 183 -11.18 -10.67 -11.12
CA MET A 183 -11.66 -12.06 -10.96
C MET A 183 -11.76 -12.89 -12.26
N PRO A 184 -12.16 -12.34 -13.42
CA PRO A 184 -12.23 -13.11 -14.67
C PRO A 184 -10.88 -13.50 -15.27
N TYR A 185 -9.76 -12.93 -14.80
CA TYR A 185 -8.47 -13.01 -15.47
C TYR A 185 -7.46 -13.84 -14.67
N THR A 186 -7.08 -14.99 -15.22
CA THR A 186 -5.98 -15.79 -14.64
C THR A 186 -4.63 -15.12 -14.91
N ASP A 187 -4.44 -14.54 -16.09
CA ASP A 187 -3.21 -13.84 -16.48
C ASP A 187 -3.37 -12.31 -16.34
N PRO A 188 -2.51 -11.61 -15.57
CA PRO A 188 -2.54 -10.15 -15.49
C PRO A 188 -2.26 -9.45 -16.82
N LEU A 189 -1.58 -10.08 -17.78
CA LEU A 189 -1.35 -9.49 -19.11
C LEU A 189 -2.65 -9.43 -19.93
N GLU A 190 -3.55 -10.39 -19.76
CA GLU A 190 -4.89 -10.34 -20.37
C GLU A 190 -5.73 -9.22 -19.74
N TYR A 191 -5.65 -9.04 -18.42
CA TYR A 191 -6.29 -7.90 -17.76
C TYR A 191 -5.73 -6.58 -18.27
N TRP A 192 -4.40 -6.49 -18.42
CA TRP A 192 -3.74 -5.30 -18.94
C TRP A 192 -4.22 -4.92 -20.34
N GLU A 193 -4.43 -5.92 -21.21
CA GLU A 193 -4.80 -5.71 -22.61
C GLU A 193 -6.30 -5.40 -22.80
N HIS A 194 -7.17 -5.97 -21.96
CA HIS A 194 -8.61 -5.98 -22.22
C HIS A 194 -9.47 -5.21 -21.20
N SER A 195 -8.87 -4.67 -20.13
CA SER A 195 -9.62 -4.00 -19.07
C SER A 195 -9.93 -2.52 -19.38
N ASP A 196 -11.21 -2.18 -19.47
CA ASP A 196 -11.68 -0.79 -19.48
C ASP A 196 -11.38 -0.07 -18.14
N VAL A 197 -11.35 -0.81 -17.03
CA VAL A 197 -10.99 -0.28 -15.71
C VAL A 197 -9.56 0.27 -15.73
N LEU A 198 -8.63 -0.47 -16.34
CA LEU A 198 -7.24 -0.04 -16.44
C LEU A 198 -7.09 1.21 -17.32
N SER A 199 -7.83 1.29 -18.42
CA SER A 199 -7.84 2.48 -19.29
C SER A 199 -8.26 3.74 -18.54
N ARG A 200 -9.31 3.65 -17.70
CA ARG A 200 -9.76 4.78 -16.86
C ARG A 200 -8.72 5.15 -15.79
N LEU A 201 -8.08 4.16 -15.15
CA LEU A 201 -7.01 4.42 -14.18
C LEU A 201 -5.81 5.11 -14.83
N ARG A 202 -5.42 4.70 -16.04
CA ARG A 202 -4.32 5.30 -16.80
C ARG A 202 -4.60 6.77 -17.15
N GLU A 203 -5.82 7.08 -17.60
CA GLU A 203 -6.23 8.46 -17.88
C GLU A 203 -6.23 9.32 -16.62
N GLY A 204 -6.83 8.82 -15.54
CA GLY A 204 -6.86 9.49 -14.24
C GLY A 204 -5.47 9.76 -13.69
N TYR A 205 -4.60 8.75 -13.71
CA TYR A 205 -3.21 8.85 -13.30
C TYR A 205 -2.49 9.95 -14.07
N ARG A 206 -2.61 9.99 -15.41
CA ARG A 206 -1.96 11.01 -16.24
C ARG A 206 -2.46 12.41 -15.87
N HIS A 207 -3.78 12.60 -15.74
CA HIS A 207 -4.36 13.89 -15.39
C HIS A 207 -3.91 14.39 -14.00
N ASP A 208 -3.93 13.49 -13.01
CA ASP A 208 -3.53 13.80 -11.65
C ASP A 208 -2.02 14.13 -11.58
N MET A 209 -1.17 13.39 -12.31
CA MET A 209 0.26 13.68 -12.43
C MET A 209 0.53 15.00 -13.15
N ASP A 210 -0.15 15.27 -14.27
CA ASP A 210 -0.04 16.53 -15.01
C ASP A 210 -0.40 17.73 -14.11
N SER A 211 -1.38 17.56 -13.22
CA SER A 211 -1.76 18.57 -12.22
C SER A 211 -0.70 18.72 -11.13
N ALA A 212 -0.21 17.61 -10.56
CA ALA A 212 0.81 17.61 -9.52
C ALA A 212 2.13 18.25 -9.97
N LEU A 213 2.54 18.01 -11.21
CA LEU A 213 3.81 18.49 -11.77
C LEU A 213 3.87 20.01 -11.94
N GLN A 214 2.74 20.71 -11.87
CA GLN A 214 2.68 22.17 -11.89
C GLN A 214 3.12 22.81 -10.57
N TYR A 215 3.12 22.03 -9.47
CA TYR A 215 3.45 22.54 -8.14
C TYR A 215 4.96 22.60 -7.90
N LYS A 216 5.43 23.75 -7.45
CA LYS A 216 6.82 23.97 -7.03
C LYS A 216 6.96 23.66 -5.52
N PRO A 217 8.17 23.31 -5.04
CA PRO A 217 8.40 23.17 -3.62
C PRO A 217 8.09 24.48 -2.88
N ILE A 218 7.39 24.37 -1.75
CA ILE A 218 7.19 25.49 -0.82
C ILE A 218 8.46 25.78 -0.01
N ARG A 219 9.37 24.80 0.10
CA ARG A 219 10.69 24.94 0.73
C ARG A 219 11.73 24.13 -0.02
N ILE A 220 12.91 24.71 -0.20
CA ILE A 220 14.09 24.08 -0.79
C ILE A 220 15.28 24.38 0.13
N THR A 221 15.96 23.34 0.58
CA THR A 221 17.16 23.42 1.42
C THR A 221 18.19 22.39 0.96
N GLN A 222 19.37 22.37 1.57
CA GLN A 222 20.36 21.31 1.34
C GLN A 222 19.88 19.94 1.84
N ALA A 223 18.94 19.90 2.78
CA ALA A 223 18.36 18.67 3.29
C ALA A 223 17.32 18.08 2.34
N GLY A 224 16.62 18.93 1.57
CA GLY A 224 15.63 18.46 0.61
C GLY A 224 14.58 19.47 0.18
N ARG A 225 13.54 18.93 -0.48
CA ARG A 225 12.43 19.70 -1.07
C ARG A 225 11.11 19.33 -0.39
N ILE A 226 10.30 20.32 -0.02
CA ILE A 226 8.97 20.09 0.55
C ILE A 226 7.93 20.70 -0.38
N TYR A 227 6.91 19.93 -0.72
CA TYR A 227 5.78 20.30 -1.57
C TYR A 227 4.50 20.36 -0.74
N GLU A 228 3.58 21.23 -1.15
CA GLU A 228 2.21 21.27 -0.65
C GLU A 228 1.27 21.17 -1.85
N LEU A 229 0.41 20.16 -1.85
CA LEU A 229 -0.64 19.98 -2.86
C LEU A 229 -2.00 20.36 -2.26
N PRO A 230 -2.99 20.73 -3.09
CA PRO A 230 -4.30 21.16 -2.60
C PRO A 230 -5.04 19.99 -1.94
N PRO A 231 -6.05 20.27 -1.09
CA PRO A 231 -6.85 19.25 -0.39
C PRO A 231 -7.87 18.54 -1.31
N GLU A 232 -7.48 18.22 -2.54
CA GLU A 232 -8.34 17.63 -3.56
C GLU A 232 -8.12 16.11 -3.68
N PRO A 233 -9.14 15.33 -4.10
CA PRO A 233 -9.02 13.88 -4.26
C PRO A 233 -7.83 13.44 -5.12
N TRP A 234 -7.56 14.14 -6.22
CA TRP A 234 -6.45 13.83 -7.12
C TRP A 234 -5.07 13.94 -6.44
N ALA A 235 -4.90 14.96 -5.58
CA ALA A 235 -3.64 15.17 -4.86
C ALA A 235 -3.37 14.03 -3.88
N ARG A 236 -4.42 13.46 -3.29
CA ARG A 236 -4.32 12.31 -2.40
C ARG A 236 -3.95 11.05 -3.18
N ARG A 237 -4.64 10.78 -4.29
CA ARG A 237 -4.36 9.63 -5.16
C ARG A 237 -2.91 9.62 -5.67
N VAL A 238 -2.45 10.77 -6.15
CA VAL A 238 -1.11 10.90 -6.75
C VAL A 238 0.02 10.93 -5.72
N SER A 239 -0.30 11.09 -4.44
CA SER A 239 0.69 11.40 -3.39
C SER A 239 1.88 10.44 -3.34
N GLY A 240 1.63 9.13 -3.42
CA GLY A 240 2.68 8.10 -3.42
C GLY A 240 3.59 8.20 -4.64
N VAL A 241 2.98 8.24 -5.83
CA VAL A 241 3.67 8.26 -7.13
C VAL A 241 4.46 9.56 -7.30
N PHE A 242 3.85 10.71 -7.00
CA PHE A 242 4.53 12.00 -7.04
C PHE A 242 5.75 12.02 -6.12
N SER A 243 5.61 11.52 -4.88
CA SER A 243 6.72 11.46 -3.93
C SER A 243 7.87 10.57 -4.44
N ASN A 244 7.54 9.42 -5.05
CA ASN A 244 8.54 8.52 -5.63
C ASN A 244 9.25 9.15 -6.83
N LEU A 245 8.51 9.82 -7.72
CA LEU A 245 9.09 10.57 -8.84
C LEU A 245 10.08 11.64 -8.33
N LYS A 246 9.68 12.43 -7.32
CA LYS A 246 10.55 13.46 -6.76
C LYS A 246 11.80 12.90 -6.09
N ALA A 247 11.71 11.73 -5.46
CA ALA A 247 12.87 11.03 -4.93
C ALA A 247 13.85 10.56 -6.03
N GLN A 248 13.32 10.09 -7.17
CA GLN A 248 14.15 9.67 -8.31
C GLN A 248 14.80 10.84 -9.05
N GLU A 249 14.10 11.99 -9.16
CA GLU A 249 14.67 13.20 -9.78
C GLU A 249 15.90 13.73 -9.03
N GLU A 250 15.90 13.63 -7.70
CA GLU A 250 16.99 14.12 -6.83
C GLU A 250 17.37 13.08 -5.76
N PRO A 251 18.10 12.01 -6.13
CA PRO A 251 18.33 10.85 -5.25
C PRO A 251 19.09 11.14 -3.96
N SER A 252 19.81 12.26 -3.89
CA SER A 252 20.58 12.68 -2.72
C SER A 252 19.79 13.56 -1.75
N LEU A 253 18.57 13.97 -2.11
CA LEU A 253 17.73 14.84 -1.29
C LEU A 253 16.56 14.08 -0.69
N ALA A 254 16.10 14.52 0.48
CA ALA A 254 14.82 14.08 1.02
C ALA A 254 13.65 14.85 0.36
N HIS A 255 12.47 14.25 0.35
CA HIS A 255 11.26 14.89 -0.16
C HIS A 255 10.13 14.78 0.85
N GLY A 256 9.53 15.93 1.16
CA GLY A 256 8.30 16.03 1.95
C GLY A 256 7.11 16.39 1.06
N LEU A 257 5.96 15.77 1.29
CA LEU A 257 4.70 16.10 0.65
C LEU A 257 3.63 16.36 1.71
N LEU A 258 3.05 17.55 1.66
CA LEU A 258 1.98 18.01 2.54
C LEU A 258 0.67 18.06 1.76
N ILE A 259 -0.39 17.52 2.36
CA ILE A 259 -1.78 17.68 1.87
C ILE A 259 -2.64 18.02 3.08
N ARG A 260 -3.44 19.09 2.97
CA ARG A 260 -4.34 19.50 4.04
C ARG A 260 -5.51 18.51 4.20
N ASN A 261 -5.79 18.12 5.43
CA ASN A 261 -6.93 17.30 5.84
C ASN A 261 -8.20 18.17 6.02
N PRO A 262 -9.40 17.58 6.07
CA PRO A 262 -10.65 18.32 6.31
C PRO A 262 -10.71 19.04 7.66
N ASP A 263 -9.92 18.60 8.65
CA ASP A 263 -9.81 19.19 9.99
C ASP A 263 -8.71 20.25 10.11
N ASP A 264 -8.23 20.77 8.97
CA ASP A 264 -7.11 21.73 8.84
C ASP A 264 -5.74 21.24 9.31
N SER A 265 -5.62 20.01 9.80
CA SER A 265 -4.32 19.37 10.00
C SER A 265 -3.68 19.00 8.66
N TYR A 266 -2.40 18.63 8.68
CA TYR A 266 -1.67 18.20 7.49
C TYR A 266 -1.39 16.71 7.52
N ARG A 267 -1.68 16.04 6.41
CA ARG A 267 -1.09 14.76 6.08
C ARG A 267 0.29 14.98 5.50
N VAL A 268 1.29 14.31 6.08
CA VAL A 268 2.69 14.39 5.66
C VAL A 268 3.15 13.05 5.14
N ASN A 269 3.78 13.03 3.98
CA ASN A 269 4.56 11.90 3.49
C ASN A 269 6.02 12.33 3.32
N ILE A 270 6.95 11.47 3.74
CA ILE A 270 8.38 11.68 3.60
C ILE A 270 8.98 10.54 2.78
N ARG A 271 9.89 10.90 1.87
CA ARG A 271 10.88 10.00 1.27
C ARG A 271 12.25 10.45 1.73
N ALA A 272 13.00 9.56 2.36
CA ALA A 272 14.41 9.78 2.65
C ALA A 272 15.22 9.78 1.33
N PRO A 273 16.45 10.34 1.33
CA PRO A 273 17.33 10.24 0.17
C PRO A 273 17.51 8.78 -0.26
N LEU A 274 17.45 8.52 -1.56
CA LEU A 274 17.62 7.16 -2.09
C LEU A 274 19.03 6.61 -1.85
N HIS A 275 20.03 7.50 -1.82
CA HIS A 275 21.41 7.14 -1.48
C HIS A 275 21.64 6.90 0.02
N ASN A 276 20.73 7.37 0.87
CA ASN A 276 20.79 7.20 2.32
C ASN A 276 19.38 7.04 2.89
N LYS A 277 18.84 5.83 2.76
CA LYS A 277 17.43 5.46 3.01
C LYS A 277 17.04 5.45 4.51
N HIS A 278 17.51 6.40 5.30
CA HIS A 278 17.31 6.46 6.75
C HIS A 278 16.70 7.78 7.21
N GLY A 279 16.01 7.77 8.35
CA GLY A 279 15.61 8.97 9.10
C GLY A 279 14.18 9.45 8.89
N ALA A 280 13.45 8.95 7.88
CA ALA A 280 12.05 9.37 7.67
C ALA A 280 11.16 8.96 8.84
N ASP A 281 11.31 7.73 9.32
CA ASP A 281 10.58 7.20 10.47
C ASP A 281 10.90 7.94 11.77
N THR A 282 12.18 8.29 11.97
CA THR A 282 12.67 9.01 13.15
C THR A 282 12.02 10.38 13.26
N ILE A 283 11.82 11.09 12.14
CA ILE A 283 11.04 12.34 12.12
C ILE A 283 9.59 12.04 12.52
N CYS A 284 8.95 11.11 11.82
CA CYS A 284 7.51 10.87 11.95
C CYS A 284 7.11 10.36 13.33
N ARG A 285 7.88 9.44 13.94
CA ARG A 285 7.63 8.95 15.32
C ARG A 285 7.74 10.06 16.38
N GLY A 286 8.33 11.20 16.05
CA GLY A 286 8.34 12.39 16.89
C GLY A 286 7.00 13.13 16.95
N PHE A 287 5.99 12.72 16.18
CA PHE A 287 4.66 13.31 16.12
C PHE A 287 3.58 12.28 16.49
N ALA A 288 2.49 12.74 17.10
CA ALA A 288 1.48 11.88 17.72
C ALA A 288 0.87 10.82 16.77
N THR A 289 0.74 11.15 15.49
CA THR A 289 0.13 10.27 14.48
C THR A 289 1.13 9.81 13.41
N GLY A 290 2.43 9.86 13.72
CA GLY A 290 3.47 9.53 12.78
C GLY A 290 4.09 8.14 12.96
N GLY A 291 4.49 7.55 11.84
CA GLY A 291 5.11 6.22 11.79
C GLY A 291 5.55 5.87 10.37
N GLY A 292 6.05 4.65 10.18
CA GLY A 292 6.51 4.13 8.90
C GLY A 292 7.88 3.45 8.98
N ARG A 293 8.51 3.30 7.81
CA ARG A 293 9.82 2.67 7.61
C ARG A 293 10.91 3.74 7.43
N GLU A 294 12.16 3.37 7.62
CA GLU A 294 13.31 4.29 7.60
C GLU A 294 13.40 5.13 6.32
N ALA A 295 13.09 4.52 5.16
CA ALA A 295 13.13 5.17 3.85
C ALA A 295 11.86 5.97 3.52
N ALA A 296 10.74 5.63 4.15
CA ALA A 296 9.42 6.11 3.78
C ALA A 296 8.47 6.09 4.99
N ALA A 297 8.07 7.27 5.44
CA ALA A 297 7.24 7.44 6.62
C ALA A 297 6.22 8.56 6.41
N GLY A 298 5.27 8.69 7.33
CA GLY A 298 4.30 9.77 7.27
C GLY A 298 3.66 10.10 8.61
N ILE A 299 2.93 11.21 8.62
CA ILE A 299 2.15 11.73 9.75
C ILE A 299 0.71 11.87 9.26
N ASN A 300 -0.25 11.25 9.93
CA ASN A 300 -1.64 11.26 9.47
C ASN A 300 -2.33 12.61 9.71
N SER A 301 -2.01 13.25 10.83
CA SER A 301 -2.53 14.55 11.26
C SER A 301 -1.42 15.32 11.98
N LEU A 302 -0.82 16.27 11.27
CA LEU A 302 0.13 17.25 11.79
C LEU A 302 -0.61 18.58 12.05
N PRO A 303 -0.77 19.01 13.30
CA PRO A 303 -1.35 20.30 13.63
C PRO A 303 -0.60 21.47 12.97
N GLN A 304 -1.32 22.51 12.55
CA GLN A 304 -0.73 23.65 11.85
C GLN A 304 0.35 24.37 12.67
N ASP A 305 0.18 24.45 14.00
CA ASP A 305 1.14 25.05 14.93
C ASP A 305 2.44 24.22 15.07
N GLN A 306 2.42 22.94 14.68
CA GLN A 306 3.60 22.08 14.66
C GLN A 306 4.34 22.08 13.31
N MET A 307 3.86 22.80 12.30
CA MET A 307 4.49 22.86 10.98
C MET A 307 5.94 23.36 11.03
N ALA A 308 6.20 24.39 11.84
CA ALA A 308 7.55 24.92 12.02
C ALA A 308 8.50 23.90 12.70
N LEU A 309 7.97 23.10 13.63
CA LEU A 309 8.73 22.01 14.26
C LEU A 309 9.06 20.91 13.25
N PHE A 310 8.10 20.54 12.40
CA PHE A 310 8.31 19.58 11.32
C PHE A 310 9.43 20.02 10.38
N PHE A 311 9.41 21.26 9.88
CA PHE A 311 10.47 21.76 8.99
C PHE A 311 11.85 21.73 9.65
N ARG A 312 11.96 22.15 10.91
CA ARG A 312 13.24 22.06 11.65
C ARG A 312 13.73 20.63 11.77
N LYS A 313 12.88 19.69 12.18
CA LYS A 313 13.26 18.27 12.29
C LYS A 313 13.66 17.68 10.94
N PHE A 314 12.97 18.02 9.87
CA PHE A 314 13.30 17.59 8.51
C PHE A 314 14.70 18.08 8.10
N GLU A 315 14.98 19.36 8.30
CA GLU A 315 16.29 19.94 8.01
C GLU A 315 17.38 19.33 8.92
N GLU A 316 17.12 19.16 10.22
CA GLU A 316 18.10 18.63 11.18
C GLU A 316 18.53 17.18 10.94
N ILE A 317 17.62 16.34 10.43
CA ILE A 317 17.87 14.91 10.19
C ILE A 317 18.49 14.67 8.81
N PHE A 318 18.09 15.41 7.78
CA PHE A 318 18.55 15.18 6.41
C PHE A 318 19.66 16.11 5.94
N ASN A 319 20.13 17.05 6.78
CA ASN A 319 21.24 17.93 6.39
C ASN A 319 22.54 17.11 6.22
N PRO A 320 23.19 17.15 5.04
CA PRO A 320 24.40 16.35 4.73
C PRO A 320 25.65 16.71 5.55
N GLY A 321 25.58 17.70 6.46
CA GLY A 321 26.66 18.12 7.35
C GLY A 321 26.68 17.46 8.74
N LYS A 322 25.93 16.37 8.94
CA LYS A 322 25.96 15.51 10.14
C LYS A 322 26.30 14.08 9.78
#